data_AF-A0A847W941-F1
#
_entry.id   AF-A0A847W941-F1
#
_cell.length_a   1.000
_cell.length_b   1.000
_cell.length_c   1.000
_cell.angle_alpha   90.00
_cell.angle_beta   90.00
_cell.angle_gamma   90.00
#
_symmetry.space_group_name_H-M   'P 1'
#
loop_
_entity.id
_entity.type
_entity.pdbx_description
1 polymer ?
#
loop_
_entity_poly.entity_id
_entity_poly.type
_entity_poly.pdbx_seq_one_letter_code
_entity_poly.pdbx_strand_id
1 'polypeptide(L)' 'VNILDISQTVMQNYFTMIMMADVSGCQMQFSELSELLRIEGEKMSLSIRIQREEIFEAMHRI' A
#
# COMPACT_ATOMS: atom_id res chain seq x y z
N VAL A 1 -3.85 6.15 10.16
CA VAL A 1 -3.53 6.04 8.72
C VAL A 1 -4.27 7.16 8.01
N ASN A 2 -3.55 8.04 7.33
CA ASN A 2 -4.14 9.13 6.55
C ASN A 2 -3.82 8.92 5.06
N ILE A 3 -4.77 9.17 4.16
CA ILE A 3 -4.54 9.04 2.72
C ILE A 3 -4.05 10.40 2.21
N LEU A 4 -2.87 10.43 1.62
CA LEU A 4 -2.25 11.65 1.08
C LEU A 4 -2.60 11.83 -0.41
N ASP A 5 -2.59 10.73 -1.16
CA ASP A 5 -2.94 10.72 -2.57
C ASP A 5 -3.54 9.37 -2.97
N ILE A 6 -4.41 9.40 -3.98
CA ILE A 6 -5.05 8.22 -4.53
C ILE A 6 -5.18 8.35 -6.05
N SER A 7 -4.68 7.36 -6.75
CA SER A 7 -4.87 7.18 -8.18
C SER A 7 -5.56 5.85 -8.43
N GLN A 8 -6.60 5.87 -9.26
CA GLN A 8 -7.35 4.68 -9.61
C GLN A 8 -7.55 4.61 -11.11
N THR A 9 -7.39 3.42 -11.67
CA THR A 9 -7.53 3.16 -13.10
C THR A 9 -8.26 1.84 -13.30
N VAL A 10 -9.21 1.85 -14.24
CA VAL A 10 -9.81 0.63 -14.77
C VAL A 10 -8.99 0.22 -16.00
N MET A 11 -8.24 -0.88 -15.91
CA MET A 11 -7.47 -1.41 -17.02
C MET A 11 -8.09 -2.72 -17.50
N GLN A 12 -8.67 -2.69 -18.70
CA GLN A 12 -9.49 -3.79 -19.22
C GLN A 12 -10.64 -4.10 -18.23
N ASN A 13 -10.56 -5.22 -17.51
CA ASN A 13 -11.55 -5.64 -16.51
C ASN A 13 -10.99 -5.62 -15.08
N TYR A 14 -9.79 -5.09 -14.87
CA TYR A 14 -9.17 -4.98 -13.56
C TYR A 14 -9.30 -3.55 -13.03
N PHE A 15 -9.79 -3.45 -11.80
CA PHE A 15 -9.78 -2.20 -11.04
C PHE A 15 -8.51 -2.13 -10.21
N THR A 16 -7.66 -1.14 -10.50
CA THR A 16 -6.39 -0.94 -9.80
C THR A 16 -6.41 0.38 -9.06
N MET A 17 -6.03 0.35 -7.78
CA MET A 17 -5.81 1.55 -6.97
C MET A 17 -4.36 1.60 -6.49
N ILE A 18 -3.78 2.78 -6.57
CA ILE A 18 -2.49 3.11 -5.96
C ILE A 18 -2.77 4.23 -4.97
N MET A 19 -2.33 4.02 -3.74
CA MET A 19 -2.57 4.95 -2.63
C MET A 19 -1.23 5.29 -1.98
N MET A 20 -1.00 6.59 -1.80
CA MET A 20 0.04 7.08 -0.91
C MET A 20 -0.63 7.42 0.42
N ALA A 21 -0.16 6.79 1.49
CA ALA A 21 -0.76 6.93 2.81
C ALA A 21 0.29 7.14 3.88
N ASP A 22 0.02 8.09 4.77
CA ASP A 22 0.78 8.28 6.00
C ASP A 22 0.32 7.24 7.04
N VAL A 23 1.23 6.32 7.36
CA VAL A 23 1.06 5.28 8.37
C VAL A 23 1.85 5.56 9.66
N SER A 24 2.43 6.76 9.81
CA SER A 24 3.25 7.13 10.98
C SER A 24 2.51 7.03 12.31
N GLY A 25 1.22 7.35 12.32
CA GLY A 25 0.34 7.21 13.49
C GLY A 25 -0.16 5.78 13.74
N CYS A 26 0.25 4.80 12.93
CA CYS A 26 -0.13 3.40 13.13
C CYS A 26 0.75 2.78 14.23
N GLN A 27 0.13 2.27 15.30
CA GLN A 27 0.84 1.59 16.39
C GLN A 27 1.31 0.18 16.02
N MET A 28 0.80 -0.36 14.92
CA MET A 28 1.13 -1.69 14.41
C MET A 28 2.46 -1.67 13.64
N GLN A 29 3.25 -2.74 13.74
CA GLN A 29 4.44 -2.85 12.92
C GLN A 29 4.07 -2.94 11.44
N PHE A 30 4.90 -2.39 10.56
CA PHE A 30 4.61 -2.41 9.12
C PHE A 30 4.47 -3.81 8.53
N SER A 31 5.22 -4.79 9.06
CA SER A 31 5.09 -6.20 8.67
C SER A 31 3.70 -6.77 9.02
N GLU A 32 3.20 -6.47 10.21
CA GLU A 32 1.86 -6.86 10.66
C GLU A 32 0.78 -6.18 9.81
N LEU A 33 0.95 -4.90 9.50
CA LEU A 33 0.03 -4.16 8.63
C LEU A 33 0.01 -4.74 7.21
N SER A 34 1.18 -5.07 6.66
CA SER A 34 1.30 -5.71 5.34
C SER A 34 0.60 -7.06 5.30
N GLU A 35 0.75 -7.87 6.34
CA GLU A 35 0.11 -9.18 6.40
C GLU A 35 -1.41 -9.07 6.57
N LEU A 36 -1.88 -8.13 7.40
CA LEU A 36 -3.30 -7.86 7.58
C LEU A 36 -3.94 -7.40 6.26
N LEU A 37 -3.30 -6.48 5.54
CA LEU A 37 -3.77 -6.02 4.23
C LEU A 37 -3.78 -7.15 3.19
N ARG A 38 -2.81 -8.07 3.22
CA ARG A 38 -2.80 -9.26 2.35
C ARG A 38 -3.99 -10.17 2.64
N ILE A 39 -4.21 -10.51 3.91
CA ILE A 39 -5.30 -11.41 4.34
C ILE A 39 -6.67 -10.80 4.02
N GLU A 40 -6.89 -9.52 4.35
CA GLU A 40 -8.15 -8.85 4.04
C GLU A 40 -8.36 -8.68 2.53
N GLY A 41 -7.29 -8.41 1.78
CA GLY A 41 -7.32 -8.40 0.32
C GLY A 41 -7.80 -9.73 -0.27
N GLU A 42 -7.22 -10.85 0.17
CA GLU A 42 -7.61 -12.19 -0.30
C GLU A 42 -9.08 -12.51 -0.06
N LYS A 43 -9.63 -12.13 1.12
CA LYS A 43 -11.07 -12.28 1.42
C LYS A 43 -11.96 -11.50 0.45
N MET A 44 -11.47 -10.35 -0.01
CA MET A 44 -12.19 -9.48 -0.95
C MET A 44 -11.87 -9.78 -2.42
N SER A 45 -11.10 -10.83 -2.71
CA SER A 45 -10.57 -11.13 -4.06
C SER A 45 -9.73 -9.99 -4.64
N LEU A 46 -9.04 -9.24 -3.77
CA LEU A 46 -8.12 -8.16 -4.10
C LEU A 46 -6.67 -8.58 -3.84
N SER A 47 -5.75 -8.10 -4.67
CA SER A 47 -4.31 -8.22 -4.40
C SER A 47 -3.79 -6.89 -3.87
N ILE A 48 -3.53 -6.81 -2.56
CA ILE A 48 -3.04 -5.60 -1.89
C ILE A 48 -1.55 -5.78 -1.59
N ARG A 49 -0.74 -4.79 -1.98
CA ARG A 49 0.69 -4.70 -1.63
C ARG A 49 0.97 -3.33 -1.08
N ILE A 50 1.74 -3.28 0.00
CA ILE A 50 2.20 -2.05 0.63
C ILE A 50 3.73 -2.02 0.63
N GLN A 51 4.31 -0.84 0.40
CA GLN A 51 5.75 -0.62 0.40
C GLN A 51 6.05 0.69 1.14
N ARG A 52 7.21 0.77 1.81
CA ARG A 52 7.68 2.03 2.41
C ARG A 52 8.33 2.87 1.31
N GLU A 53 7.85 4.10 1.14
CA GLU A 53 8.40 5.06 0.18
C GLU A 53 9.89 5.34 0.41
N GLU A 54 10.34 5.34 1.67
CA GLU A 54 11.74 5.56 2.09
C GLU A 54 12.75 4.60 1.43
N ILE A 55 12.31 3.42 0.96
CA ILE A 55 13.17 2.47 0.24
C ILE A 55 13.61 3.03 -1.13
N PHE A 56 12.82 3.92 -1.74
CA PHE A 56 13.19 4.58 -3.00
C PHE A 56 14.26 5.67 -2.84
N GLU A 57 14.27 6.38 -1.70
CA GLU A 57 15.30 7.39 -1.41
C GLU A 57 16.70 6.80 -1.20
N ALA A 58 16.78 5.56 -0.71
CA ALA A 58 18.05 4.87 -0.51
C ALA A 58 18.70 4.42 -1.84
N MET A 59 17.90 4.19 -2.90
CA MET A 59 18.42 3.79 -4.22
C MET A 59 18.96 4.96 -5.05
N HIS A 60 18.51 6.20 -4.79
CA HIS A 60 19.00 7.42 -5.48
C HIS A 60 20.20 8.08 -4.78
N ARG A 61 20.79 7.46 -3.75
CA ARG A 61 22.01 7.91 -3.06
C ARG A 61 23.24 7.06 -3.41
N ILE A 62 23.44 6.76 -4.70
CA ILE A 62 24.70 6.20 -5.22
C ILE A 62 25.20 7.09 -6.36
#